data_AF-A0A454D0N5-F1
#
_entry.id   AF-A0A454D0N5-F1
#
_cell.length_a   1.000
_cell.length_b   1.000
_cell.length_c   1.000
_cell.angle_alpha   90.00
_cell.angle_beta   90.00
_cell.angle_gamma   90.00
#
_symmetry.space_group_name_H-M   'P 1'
#
loop_
_entity.id
_entity.type
_entity.pdbx_description
1 polymer ?
#
loop_
_entity_poly.entity_id
_entity_poly.type
_entity_poly.pdbx_seq_one_letter_code
_entity_poly.pdbx_strand_id
1 'polypeptide(L)'
;MIKKLFAFVVLIAVIGAASVFYVVSQTKQYVNSPILIEQPQLFTVENGTSFHRVMRDLAKGNIIEASDYTRLMPHLYPELLQVRAGTYQLEPNTSLYDTLGQLNTGK
;
A
#
# COMPACT_ATOMS: atom_id res chain seq x y z
N MET A 1 15.45 24.57 -35.42
CA MET A 1 14.25 24.52 -34.55
C MET A 1 14.01 23.13 -33.95
N ILE A 2 14.30 22.04 -34.68
CA ILE A 2 14.20 20.64 -34.18
C ILE A 2 14.97 20.36 -32.87
N LYS A 3 16.16 20.93 -32.69
CA LYS A 3 16.99 20.71 -31.48
C LYS A 3 16.33 21.24 -30.20
N LYS A 4 15.58 22.35 -30.30
CA LYS A 4 14.83 22.92 -29.16
C LYS A 4 13.59 22.09 -28.85
N LEU A 5 12.90 21.59 -29.88
CA LEU A 5 11.76 20.69 -29.71
C LEU A 5 12.19 19.35 -29.08
N PHE A 6 13.31 18.79 -29.53
CA PHE A 6 13.88 17.56 -28.95
C PHE A 6 14.26 17.77 -27.48
N ALA A 7 14.94 18.88 -27.16
CA ALA A 7 15.25 19.22 -25.77
C ALA A 7 13.98 19.37 -24.91
N PHE A 8 12.91 19.94 -25.45
CA PHE A 8 11.63 20.08 -24.75
C PHE A 8 10.93 18.72 -24.51
N VAL A 9 10.94 17.83 -25.50
CA VAL A 9 10.40 16.47 -25.36
C VAL A 9 11.20 15.66 -24.33
N VAL A 10 12.53 15.75 -24.38
CA VAL A 10 13.41 15.11 -23.38
C VAL A 10 13.13 15.66 -21.99
N LEU A 11 12.95 16.98 -21.84
CA LEU A 11 12.60 17.58 -20.56
C LEU A 11 11.28 17.03 -20.00
N ILE A 12 10.24 16.93 -20.83
CA ILE A 12 8.96 16.34 -20.42
C ILE A 12 9.13 14.87 -20.03
N ALA A 13 9.91 14.11 -20.80
CA ALA A 13 10.16 12.70 -20.49
C ALA A 13 10.88 12.53 -19.14
N VAL A 14 11.87 13.38 -18.84
CA VAL A 14 12.58 13.37 -17.55
C VAL A 14 11.64 13.72 -16.39
N ILE A 15 10.80 14.75 -16.55
CA ILE A 15 9.81 15.13 -15.53
C ILE A 15 8.80 14.00 -15.31
N GLY A 16 8.33 13.37 -16.39
CA GLY A 16 7.42 12.23 -16.33
C GLY A 16 8.04 11.05 -15.58
N ALA A 17 9.28 10.69 -15.90
CA ALA A 17 10.01 9.63 -15.21
C ALA A 17 10.22 9.93 -13.72
N ALA A 18 10.61 11.16 -13.37
CA ALA A 18 10.77 11.59 -11.99
C ALA A 18 9.46 11.52 -11.20
N SER A 19 8.34 11.91 -11.83
CA SER A 19 7.01 11.86 -11.22
C SER A 19 6.58 10.42 -10.91
N VAL A 20 6.77 9.50 -11.87
CA VAL A 20 6.48 8.07 -11.67
C VAL A 20 7.35 7.51 -10.56
N PHE A 21 8.65 7.79 -10.58
CA PHE A 21 9.59 7.33 -9.56
C PHE A 21 9.19 7.81 -8.16
N TYR A 22 8.81 9.08 -8.04
CA TYR A 22 8.35 9.66 -6.78
C TYR A 22 7.13 8.92 -6.21
N VAL A 23 6.11 8.70 -7.03
CA VAL A 23 4.87 8.01 -6.63
C VAL A 23 5.12 6.56 -6.21
N VAL A 24 5.97 5.84 -6.97
CA VAL A 24 6.36 4.46 -6.62
C VAL A 24 7.13 4.43 -5.30
N SER A 25 8.08 5.34 -5.10
CA SER A 25 8.86 5.42 -3.86
C SER A 25 7.96 5.73 -2.66
N GLN A 26 6.98 6.62 -2.83
CA GLN A 26 6.08 6.99 -1.75
C GLN A 26 5.13 5.85 -1.39
N THR A 27 4.66 5.09 -2.38
CA THR A 27 3.87 3.88 -2.13
C THR A 27 4.70 2.83 -1.38
N LYS A 28 5.96 2.65 -1.76
CA LYS A 28 6.89 1.77 -1.05
C LYS A 28 7.07 2.21 0.40
N GLN A 29 7.26 3.50 0.67
CA GLN A 29 7.36 4.01 2.03
C GLN A 29 6.09 3.72 2.83
N TYR A 30 4.92 3.99 2.27
CA TYR A 30 3.63 3.71 2.91
C TYR A 30 3.47 2.23 3.28
N VAL A 31 3.75 1.33 2.34
CA VAL A 31 3.62 -0.12 2.55
C VAL A 31 4.64 -0.65 3.58
N ASN A 32 5.83 -0.07 3.68
CA ASN A 32 6.83 -0.46 4.67
C ASN A 32 6.73 0.33 5.99
N SER A 33 5.76 1.25 6.12
CA SER A 33 5.57 2.00 7.35
C SER A 33 4.98 1.11 8.44
N PRO A 34 5.36 1.31 9.72
CA PRO A 34 4.80 0.56 10.82
C PRO A 34 3.31 0.88 10.99
N ILE A 35 2.53 -0.13 11.37
CA ILE A 35 1.14 0.05 11.76
C ILE A 35 1.05 0.84 13.09
N LEU A 36 -0.04 1.58 13.27
CA LEU A 36 -0.21 2.57 14.35
C LEU A 36 -0.60 1.96 15.71
N ILE A 37 -0.57 0.64 15.85
CA ILE A 37 -1.05 -0.04 17.06
C ILE A 37 0.07 -0.08 18.10
N GLU A 38 -0.27 0.20 19.35
CA GLU A 38 0.69 0.16 20.47
C GLU A 38 0.74 -1.20 21.17
N GLN A 39 -0.36 -1.95 21.11
CA GLN A 39 -0.51 -3.26 21.75
C GLN A 39 -1.10 -4.27 20.76
N PRO A 40 -0.82 -5.57 20.96
CA PRO A 40 -1.41 -6.61 20.13
C PRO A 40 -2.94 -6.54 20.15
N GLN A 41 -3.56 -6.58 18.98
CA GLN A 41 -5.02 -6.56 18.87
C GLN A 41 -5.54 -7.49 17.78
N LEU A 42 -6.75 -8.00 17.98
CA LEU A 42 -7.40 -8.87 17.01
C LEU A 42 -8.07 -8.04 15.92
N PHE A 43 -7.82 -8.42 14.68
CA PHE A 43 -8.45 -7.86 13.49
C PHE A 43 -9.13 -8.97 12.71
N THR A 44 -10.42 -8.78 12.43
CA THR A 44 -11.23 -9.77 11.71
C THR A 44 -11.50 -9.30 10.30
N VAL A 45 -11.14 -10.13 9.32
CA VAL A 45 -11.52 -10.00 7.93
C VAL A 45 -12.76 -10.87 7.68
N GLU A 46 -13.90 -10.25 7.40
CA GLU A 46 -15.13 -10.97 7.09
C GLU A 46 -15.04 -11.71 5.75
N ASN A 47 -15.79 -12.80 5.60
CA ASN A 47 -15.90 -13.53 4.35
C ASN A 47 -16.44 -12.65 3.22
N GLY A 48 -15.81 -12.71 2.04
CA GLY A 48 -16.21 -11.90 0.88
C GLY A 48 -15.80 -10.42 0.95
N THR A 49 -14.99 -10.04 1.93
CA THR A 49 -14.44 -8.68 2.05
C THR A 49 -13.42 -8.42 0.95
N SER A 50 -13.61 -7.34 0.19
CA SER A 50 -12.63 -6.93 -0.82
C SER A 50 -11.40 -6.29 -0.18
N PHE A 51 -10.24 -6.36 -0.84
CA PHE A 51 -9.01 -5.70 -0.39
C PHE A 51 -9.22 -4.22 -0.03
N HIS A 52 -9.98 -3.48 -0.85
CA HIS A 52 -10.30 -2.07 -0.57
C HIS A 52 -11.13 -1.89 0.71
N ARG A 53 -12.03 -2.84 1.02
CA ARG A 53 -12.76 -2.83 2.30
C ARG A 53 -11.80 -3.12 3.45
N VAL A 54 -10.92 -4.12 3.35
CA VAL A 54 -9.89 -4.42 4.36
C VAL A 54 -9.07 -3.17 4.69
N MET A 55 -8.53 -2.50 3.67
CA MET A 55 -7.72 -1.28 3.86
C MET A 55 -8.51 -0.15 4.53
N ARG A 56 -9.78 0.02 4.15
CA ARG A 56 -10.65 1.00 4.80
C ARG A 56 -10.93 0.63 6.26
N ASP A 57 -11.12 -0.64 6.56
CA ASP A 57 -11.44 -1.09 7.91
C ASP A 57 -10.21 -1.00 8.83
N LEU A 58 -9.00 -1.28 8.31
CA LEU A 58 -7.73 -0.97 8.98
C LEU A 58 -7.58 0.53 9.28
N ALA A 59 -7.90 1.39 8.31
CA ALA A 59 -7.82 2.84 8.51
C ALA A 59 -8.86 3.35 9.51
N LYS A 60 -10.10 2.85 9.45
CA LYS A 60 -11.17 3.17 10.42
C LYS A 60 -10.82 2.72 11.83
N GLY A 61 -10.11 1.60 11.98
CA GLY A 61 -9.61 1.11 13.26
C GLY A 61 -8.39 1.88 13.78
N ASN A 62 -7.93 2.93 13.09
CA ASN A 62 -6.66 3.61 13.35
C ASN A 62 -5.47 2.63 13.44
N ILE A 63 -5.51 1.54 12.67
CA ILE A 63 -4.41 0.58 12.56
C ILE A 63 -3.39 1.10 11.52
N ILE A 64 -3.86 1.83 10.51
CA ILE A 64 -3.03 2.47 9.49
C ILE A 64 -3.53 3.88 9.20
N GLU A 65 -2.67 4.72 8.63
CA GLU A 65 -3.11 5.97 8.04
C GLU A 65 -3.87 5.72 6.72
N ALA A 66 -4.97 6.44 6.52
CA ALA A 66 -5.66 6.47 5.25
C ALA A 66 -4.77 7.12 4.18
N SER A 67 -4.63 6.47 3.03
CA SER A 67 -3.71 6.93 1.99
C SER A 67 -4.24 6.63 0.59
N ASP A 68 -4.02 7.56 -0.34
CA ASP A 68 -4.33 7.36 -1.75
C ASP A 68 -3.39 6.35 -2.43
N TYR A 69 -2.21 6.08 -1.82
CA TYR A 69 -1.26 5.09 -2.32
C TYR A 69 -1.82 3.66 -2.31
N THR A 70 -2.87 3.40 -1.52
CA THR A 70 -3.59 2.11 -1.55
C THR A 70 -4.12 1.76 -2.94
N ARG A 71 -4.45 2.76 -3.77
CA ARG A 71 -4.93 2.54 -5.15
C ARG A 71 -3.84 1.98 -6.07
N LEU A 72 -2.57 2.19 -5.73
CA LEU A 72 -1.42 1.71 -6.52
C LEU A 72 -0.94 0.32 -6.10
N MET A 73 -1.31 -0.11 -4.89
CA MET A 73 -0.93 -1.43 -4.36
C MET A 73 -1.30 -2.60 -5.28
N PRO A 74 -2.46 -2.62 -5.98
CA PRO A 74 -2.75 -3.72 -6.89
C PRO A 74 -1.77 -3.88 -8.05
N HIS A 75 -1.07 -2.81 -8.43
CA HIS A 75 -0.08 -2.82 -9.51
C HIS A 75 1.34 -3.06 -8.99
N LEU A 76 1.66 -2.54 -7.80
CA LEU A 76 3.02 -2.59 -7.24
C LEU A 76 3.25 -3.77 -6.30
N TYR A 77 2.20 -4.28 -5.65
CA TYR A 77 2.22 -5.33 -4.65
C TYR A 77 1.03 -6.30 -4.83
N PRO A 78 0.86 -6.92 -6.02
CA PRO A 78 -0.26 -7.83 -6.30
C PRO A 78 -0.34 -9.03 -5.34
N GLU A 79 0.78 -9.44 -4.76
CA GLU A 79 0.90 -10.50 -3.76
C GLU A 79 0.19 -10.19 -2.44
N LEU A 80 0.01 -8.91 -2.10
CA LEU A 80 -0.69 -8.48 -0.88
C LEU A 80 -2.21 -8.41 -1.03
N LEU A 81 -2.74 -8.61 -2.25
CA LEU A 81 -4.18 -8.53 -2.52
C LEU A 81 -4.96 -9.77 -2.07
N GLN A 82 -4.27 -10.89 -1.88
CA GLN A 82 -4.87 -12.20 -1.59
C GLN A 82 -5.23 -12.37 -0.11
N VAL A 83 -5.79 -11.31 0.49
CA VAL A 83 -6.23 -11.32 1.89
C VAL A 83 -7.32 -12.35 2.08
N ARG A 84 -7.14 -13.24 3.06
CA ARG A 84 -8.11 -14.28 3.40
C ARG A 84 -9.00 -13.82 4.56
N ALA A 85 -10.20 -14.37 4.60
CA ALA A 85 -11.09 -14.18 5.73
C ALA A 85 -10.56 -14.96 6.95
N GLY A 86 -10.66 -14.35 8.12
CA GLY A 86 -10.08 -14.88 9.34
C GLY A 86 -9.95 -13.81 10.42
N THR A 87 -9.60 -14.24 11.63
CA THR A 87 -9.26 -13.34 12.74
C THR A 87 -7.77 -13.47 13.00
N TYR A 88 -7.07 -12.36 12.88
CA TYR A 88 -5.61 -12.30 12.98
C TYR A 88 -5.22 -11.43 14.16
N GLN A 89 -4.19 -11.85 14.88
CA GLN A 89 -3.55 -11.00 15.87
C GLN A 89 -2.52 -10.12 15.16
N LEU A 90 -2.74 -8.81 15.20
CA LEU A 90 -1.81 -7.81 14.71
C LEU A 90 -0.83 -7.45 15.82
N GLU A 91 0.45 -7.45 15.48
CA GLU A 91 1.52 -7.12 16.42
C GLU A 91 2.01 -5.68 16.21
N PRO A 92 2.27 -4.91 17.30
CA PRO A 92 2.81 -3.57 17.18
C PRO A 92 4.20 -3.59 16.53
N ASN A 93 4.63 -2.46 15.97
CA ASN A 93 5.92 -2.30 15.27
C ASN A 93 6.11 -3.21 14.04
N THR A 94 5.06 -3.83 13.53
CA THR A 94 5.09 -4.54 12.24
C THR A 94 4.75 -3.60 11.10
N SER A 95 5.29 -3.85 9.91
CA SER A 95 4.97 -3.04 8.73
C SER A 95 3.59 -3.40 8.19
N LEU A 96 2.99 -2.48 7.42
CA LEU A 96 1.78 -2.78 6.66
C LEU A 96 2.00 -3.95 5.68
N TYR A 97 3.19 -4.04 5.08
CA TYR A 97 3.57 -5.16 4.21
C TYR A 97 3.44 -6.51 4.94
N ASP A 98 4.06 -6.62 6.11
CA ASP A 98 4.05 -7.86 6.90
C ASP A 98 2.65 -8.18 7.41
N THR A 99 1.92 -7.15 7.84
CA THR A 99 0.52 -7.26 8.28
C THR A 99 -0.36 -7.85 7.18
N LEU A 100 -0.34 -7.27 5.97
CA LEU A 100 -1.11 -7.79 4.85
C LEU A 100 -0.60 -9.15 4.36
N GLY A 101 0.71 -9.39 4.47
CA GLY A 101 1.32 -10.70 4.21
C GLY A 101 0.77 -11.78 5.14
N GLN A 102 0.60 -11.47 6.43
CA GLN A 102 -0.01 -12.37 7.41
C GLN A 102 -1.46 -12.69 7.04
N LEU A 103 -2.25 -11.69 6.65
CA LEU A 103 -3.63 -11.88 6.21
C LEU A 103 -3.75 -12.81 4.99
N ASN A 104 -2.74 -12.86 4.12
CA ASN A 104 -2.71 -13.78 2.98
C ASN A 104 -2.51 -15.26 3.41
N THR A 105 -1.85 -15.51 4.54
CA THR A 105 -1.55 -16.89 4.97
C THR A 105 -2.79 -17.69 5.40
N GLY A 106 -3.87 -17.02 5.82
CA GLY A 106 -5.10 -17.67 6.28
C GLY A 106 -4.94 -18.49 7.57
N LYS A 107 -3.95 -18.15 8.39
CA LYS A 107 -3.66 -18.77 9.68
C LYS A 107 -3.90 -17.81 10.82
#